data_AF-A0A519S2S3-F1
#
_entry.id   AF-A0A519S2S3-F1
#
_cell.length_a   1.000
_cell.length_b   1.000
_cell.length_c   1.000
_cell.angle_alpha   90.00
_cell.angle_beta   90.00
_cell.angle_gamma   90.00
#
_symmetry.space_group_name_H-M   'P 1'
#
loop_
_entity.id
_entity.type
_entity.pdbx_description
1 polymer ?
#
loop_
_entity_poly.entity_id
_entity_poly.type
_entity_poly.pdbx_seq_one_letter_code
_entity_poly.pdbx_strand_id
1 'polypeptide(L)'
;MLSKLLGQGAGGLVLLALTAYQAAAQGRVGADSLAVATAVAAATQQYAQEVQPESVLFNGPEYVNRTLAGTIGHPFFESAEPQAGDLAYRSAHFQGVPLRYDLALDQVVLSYPGQAAAVQLVPEKIAAFSLGSHQFVRLLADSATKSAAPTGFYEVLLPGPVSLLARYTKRVAQTTVQQNLRLEFRQTDQLYVRTPSTLAPVD
;
A
#
# COMPACT_ATOMS: atom_id res chain seq x y z
N MET A 1 -62.66 -100.88 21.17
CA MET A 1 -62.30 -100.70 19.74
C MET A 1 -61.12 -99.75 19.67
N LEU A 2 -60.04 -100.22 19.00
CA LEU A 2 -58.94 -99.48 18.35
C LEU A 2 -58.33 -98.26 19.07
N SER A 3 -57.10 -98.36 19.60
CA SER A 3 -55.81 -98.13 18.90
C SER A 3 -55.54 -96.62 18.68
N LYS A 4 -54.58 -96.01 19.39
CA LYS A 4 -53.13 -95.93 19.09
C LYS A 4 -52.73 -94.65 18.35
N LEU A 5 -51.53 -94.17 18.71
CA LEU A 5 -50.58 -93.38 17.91
C LEU A 5 -50.86 -91.87 17.72
N LEU A 6 -50.02 -90.98 18.26
CA LEU A 6 -48.64 -90.57 17.90
C LEU A 6 -48.62 -89.36 16.95
N GLY A 7 -47.93 -88.31 17.39
CA GLY A 7 -46.77 -87.82 16.64
C GLY A 7 -46.93 -86.60 15.72
N GLN A 8 -46.26 -85.52 16.16
CA GLN A 8 -45.24 -84.76 15.43
C GLN A 8 -45.60 -83.83 14.25
N GLY A 9 -44.86 -82.71 14.22
CA GLY A 9 -44.53 -81.92 13.02
C GLY A 9 -45.16 -80.53 13.02
N ALA A 10 -44.42 -79.45 13.29
CA ALA A 10 -43.45 -78.76 12.42
C ALA A 10 -44.09 -77.49 11.82
N GLY A 11 -43.42 -76.35 11.98
CA GLY A 11 -43.85 -75.10 11.35
C GLY A 11 -43.19 -73.89 12.02
N GLY A 12 -41.96 -73.57 11.58
CA GLY A 12 -41.17 -72.48 12.13
C GLY A 12 -41.74 -71.09 11.84
N LEU A 13 -41.27 -70.12 12.63
CA LEU A 13 -41.24 -68.72 12.25
C LEU A 13 -40.04 -68.09 12.96
N VAL A 14 -38.96 -68.02 12.19
CA VAL A 14 -37.77 -67.20 12.48
C VAL A 14 -38.22 -65.74 12.43
N LEU A 15 -38.33 -65.07 13.59
CA LEU A 15 -38.44 -63.62 13.61
C LEU A 15 -37.03 -63.02 13.56
N LEU A 16 -36.71 -62.43 12.41
CA LEU A 16 -35.52 -61.63 12.18
C LEU A 16 -35.46 -60.44 13.16
N ALA A 17 -34.40 -60.37 13.95
CA ALA A 17 -34.01 -59.17 14.67
C ALA A 17 -33.40 -58.17 13.68
N LEU A 18 -34.14 -57.11 13.33
CA LEU A 18 -33.60 -55.95 12.63
C LEU A 18 -32.83 -55.08 13.63
N THR A 19 -31.51 -55.26 13.69
CA THR A 19 -30.61 -54.30 14.32
C THR A 19 -30.46 -53.10 13.38
N ALA A 20 -31.02 -51.96 13.80
CA ALA A 20 -30.83 -50.68 13.11
C ALA A 20 -29.37 -50.24 13.28
N TYR A 21 -28.56 -50.41 12.23
CA TYR A 21 -27.26 -49.74 12.09
C TYR A 21 -27.52 -48.24 11.90
N GLN A 22 -27.37 -47.46 12.97
CA GLN A 22 -27.25 -45.99 12.87
C GLN A 22 -25.90 -45.69 12.21
N ALA A 23 -25.89 -45.50 10.89
CA ALA A 23 -24.74 -44.95 10.19
C ALA A 23 -24.62 -43.46 10.56
N ALA A 24 -23.70 -43.13 11.47
CA ALA A 24 -23.32 -41.76 11.77
C ALA A 24 -22.49 -41.19 10.59
N ALA A 25 -23.15 -40.85 9.50
CA ALA A 25 -22.57 -40.00 8.45
C ALA A 25 -22.86 -38.53 8.80
N GLN A 26 -22.25 -38.02 9.87
CA GLN A 26 -22.30 -36.60 10.20
C GLN A 26 -21.08 -35.87 9.62
N GLY A 27 -21.34 -35.12 8.55
CA GLY A 27 -20.68 -33.91 8.06
C GLY A 27 -19.19 -33.68 8.34
N ARG A 28 -18.35 -33.90 7.32
CA ARG A 28 -16.97 -33.38 7.23
C ARG A 28 -16.84 -31.91 6.77
N VAL A 29 -17.95 -31.19 6.60
CA VAL A 29 -17.93 -29.85 5.97
C VAL A 29 -17.26 -28.77 6.85
N GLY A 30 -17.27 -28.93 8.18
CA GLY A 30 -16.66 -27.97 9.12
C GLY A 30 -15.16 -28.17 9.37
N ALA A 31 -14.68 -29.41 9.34
CA ALA A 31 -13.27 -29.74 9.58
C ALA A 31 -12.38 -29.30 8.40
N ASP A 32 -12.88 -29.46 7.18
CA ASP A 32 -12.16 -29.06 5.97
C ASP A 32 -11.98 -27.54 5.91
N SER A 33 -12.99 -26.77 6.33
CA SER A 33 -12.93 -25.30 6.38
C SER A 33 -11.92 -24.80 7.42
N LEU A 34 -11.84 -25.45 8.58
CA LEU A 34 -10.89 -25.12 9.65
C LEU A 34 -9.45 -25.51 9.26
N ALA A 35 -9.26 -26.65 8.62
CA ALA A 35 -7.96 -27.08 8.12
C ALA A 35 -7.43 -26.16 7.01
N VAL A 36 -8.31 -25.74 6.08
CA VAL A 36 -7.96 -24.75 5.05
C VAL A 36 -7.62 -23.40 5.66
N ALA A 37 -8.43 -22.89 6.60
CA ALA A 37 -8.13 -21.62 7.28
C ALA A 37 -6.80 -21.66 8.04
N THR A 38 -6.50 -22.78 8.70
CA THR A 38 -5.24 -22.98 9.44
C THR A 38 -4.04 -23.05 8.49
N ALA A 39 -4.18 -23.76 7.36
CA ALA A 39 -3.13 -23.83 6.34
C ALA A 39 -2.87 -22.47 5.69
N VAL A 40 -3.92 -21.69 5.40
CA VAL A 40 -3.79 -20.33 4.89
C VAL A 40 -3.11 -19.41 5.90
N ALA A 41 -3.52 -19.47 7.18
CA ALA A 41 -2.90 -18.69 8.24
C ALA A 41 -1.41 -19.03 8.41
N ALA A 42 -1.07 -20.33 8.45
CA ALA A 42 0.30 -20.80 8.56
C ALA A 42 1.16 -20.38 7.36
N ALA A 43 0.64 -20.53 6.14
CA ALA A 43 1.33 -20.08 4.92
C ALA A 43 1.53 -18.56 4.90
N THR A 44 0.54 -17.79 5.36
CA THR A 44 0.63 -16.33 5.45
C THR A 44 1.66 -15.91 6.49
N GLN A 45 1.70 -16.58 7.63
CA GLN A 45 2.65 -16.32 8.71
C GLN A 45 4.08 -16.68 8.28
N GLN A 46 4.26 -17.82 7.61
CA GLN A 46 5.55 -18.23 7.07
C GLN A 46 6.03 -17.27 5.97
N TYR A 47 5.14 -16.88 5.04
CA TYR A 47 5.44 -15.86 4.04
C TYR A 47 5.84 -14.52 4.67
N ALA A 48 5.14 -14.07 5.72
CA ALA A 48 5.46 -12.84 6.43
C ALA A 48 6.78 -12.89 7.21
N GLN A 49 7.23 -14.08 7.63
CA GLN A 49 8.53 -14.25 8.29
C GLN A 49 9.71 -14.31 7.30
N GLU A 50 9.49 -14.86 6.10
CA GLU A 50 10.52 -15.01 5.07
C GLU A 50 10.67 -13.73 4.21
N VAL A 51 9.57 -13.01 3.96
CA VAL A 51 9.60 -11.74 3.24
C VAL A 51 9.87 -10.62 4.24
N GLN A 52 11.14 -10.20 4.30
CA GLN A 52 11.56 -8.99 5.00
C GLN A 52 10.69 -7.80 4.55
N PRO A 53 9.97 -7.10 5.47
CA PRO A 53 9.16 -5.93 5.16
C PRO A 53 9.92 -4.87 4.35
N GLU A 54 11.24 -4.80 4.54
CA GLU A 54 12.17 -3.92 3.85
C GLU A 54 12.24 -4.19 2.34
N SER A 55 12.04 -5.43 1.88
CA SER A 55 12.06 -5.76 0.44
C SER A 55 10.97 -5.03 -0.34
N VAL A 56 9.81 -4.81 0.29
CA VAL A 56 8.69 -4.10 -0.33
C VAL A 56 9.01 -2.61 -0.54
N LEU A 57 9.86 -2.05 0.32
CA LEU A 57 10.23 -0.65 0.32
C LEU A 57 11.23 -0.33 -0.81
N PHE A 58 12.12 -1.26 -1.14
CA PHE A 58 13.18 -1.09 -2.14
C PHE A 58 12.85 -1.69 -3.53
N ASN A 59 11.58 -1.64 -3.95
CA ASN A 59 11.11 -2.25 -5.21
C ASN A 59 10.88 -1.27 -6.37
N GLY A 60 11.37 -0.03 -6.24
CA GLY A 60 11.33 0.98 -7.29
C GLY A 60 12.60 0.94 -8.17
N PRO A 61 12.60 1.66 -9.30
CA PRO A 61 13.82 1.87 -10.05
C PRO A 61 14.84 2.67 -9.23
N GLU A 62 16.12 2.55 -9.59
CA GLU A 62 17.16 3.42 -9.05
C GLU A 62 16.83 4.88 -9.38
N TYR A 63 16.95 5.76 -8.37
CA TYR A 63 16.81 7.19 -8.57
C TYR A 63 18.09 7.76 -9.17
N VAL A 64 17.97 8.42 -10.32
CA VAL A 64 19.08 9.06 -11.01
C VAL A 64 18.89 10.57 -10.99
N ASN A 65 19.69 11.27 -10.19
CA ASN A 65 19.72 12.73 -10.21
C ASN A 65 20.42 13.22 -11.49
N ARG A 66 19.67 13.87 -12.38
CA ARG A 66 20.17 14.40 -13.66
C ARG A 66 20.55 15.88 -13.61
N THR A 67 20.77 16.42 -12.41
CA THR A 67 21.21 17.82 -12.25
C THR A 67 22.55 18.03 -12.92
N LEU A 68 22.63 19.00 -13.83
CA LEU A 68 23.87 19.33 -14.53
C LEU A 68 24.86 19.98 -13.56
N ALA A 69 26.15 19.66 -13.73
CA ALA A 69 27.22 20.26 -12.95
C ALA A 69 27.18 21.80 -13.04
N GLY A 70 27.37 22.48 -11.92
CA GLY A 70 27.29 23.94 -11.84
C GLY A 70 25.86 24.52 -11.79
N THR A 71 24.81 23.67 -11.81
CA THR A 71 23.45 24.12 -11.51
C THR A 71 23.36 24.59 -10.07
N ILE A 72 22.72 25.74 -9.87
CA ILE A 72 22.56 26.36 -8.55
C ILE A 72 21.33 25.78 -7.85
N GLY A 73 21.52 25.34 -6.60
CA GLY A 73 20.49 24.72 -5.78
C GLY A 73 20.34 23.22 -6.04
N HIS A 74 19.20 22.68 -5.66
CA HIS A 74 18.87 21.25 -5.77
C HIS A 74 17.36 21.05 -6.06
N PRO A 75 16.97 19.89 -6.62
CA PRO A 75 15.57 19.63 -6.95
C PRO A 75 14.70 19.32 -5.72
N PHE A 76 15.31 19.02 -4.59
CA PHE A 76 14.60 18.53 -3.41
C PHE A 76 13.87 19.61 -2.60
N PHE A 77 12.77 19.23 -1.95
CA PHE A 77 12.04 20.05 -0.98
C PHE A 77 12.94 20.37 0.22
N GLU A 78 13.08 21.67 0.53
CA GLU A 78 13.88 22.29 1.62
C GLU A 78 15.38 21.96 1.68
N SER A 79 15.78 20.69 1.63
CA SER A 79 17.15 20.22 1.82
C SER A 79 17.56 19.23 0.73
N ALA A 80 18.84 19.26 0.35
CA ALA A 80 19.44 18.24 -0.53
C ALA A 80 19.71 16.91 0.21
N GLU A 81 19.80 16.96 1.53
CA GLU A 81 20.08 15.80 2.37
C GLU A 81 18.81 15.01 2.69
N PRO A 82 18.90 13.67 2.84
CA PRO A 82 17.80 12.86 3.33
C PRO A 82 17.30 13.34 4.70
N GLN A 83 15.99 13.40 4.85
CA GLN A 83 15.31 13.70 6.11
C GLN A 83 14.61 12.43 6.60
N ALA A 84 14.60 12.21 7.91
CA ALA A 84 13.77 11.17 8.49
C ALA A 84 12.30 11.51 8.27
N GLY A 85 11.54 10.52 7.81
CA GLY A 85 10.12 10.68 7.51
C GLY A 85 9.36 9.37 7.61
N ASP A 86 8.04 9.50 7.74
CA ASP A 86 7.11 8.39 7.72
C ASP A 86 6.57 8.21 6.31
N LEU A 87 6.23 6.98 5.95
CA LEU A 87 5.80 6.64 4.60
C LEU A 87 4.67 5.62 4.65
N ALA A 88 3.51 6.00 4.10
CA ALA A 88 2.43 5.09 3.79
C ALA A 88 2.58 4.64 2.32
N TYR A 89 3.20 3.47 2.13
CA TYR A 89 3.51 2.91 0.82
C TYR A 89 2.84 1.55 0.66
N ARG A 90 1.96 1.46 -0.33
CA ARG A 90 1.02 0.36 -0.55
C ARG A 90 0.11 0.21 0.67
N SER A 91 0.13 -0.95 1.31
CA SER A 91 -0.61 -1.28 2.53
C SER A 91 0.29 -1.34 3.77
N ALA A 92 1.53 -0.82 3.68
CA ALA A 92 2.51 -0.83 4.74
C ALA A 92 2.85 0.60 5.19
N HIS A 93 3.21 0.72 6.46
CA HIS A 93 3.66 1.96 7.07
C HIS A 93 5.11 1.79 7.53
N PHE A 94 5.96 2.72 7.10
CA PHE A 94 7.37 2.77 7.47
C PHE A 94 7.61 4.07 8.24
N GLN A 95 8.38 4.00 9.32
CA GLN A 95 8.65 5.14 10.19
C GLN A 95 10.12 5.51 10.17
N GLY A 96 10.42 6.81 10.22
CA GLY A 96 11.79 7.33 10.33
C GLY A 96 12.72 6.91 9.19
N VAL A 97 12.20 6.62 8.00
CA VAL A 97 13.00 6.24 6.83
C VAL A 97 13.64 7.48 6.19
N PRO A 98 14.86 7.38 5.61
CA PRO A 98 15.56 8.53 5.04
C PRO A 98 15.01 8.88 3.65
N LEU A 99 14.14 9.89 3.61
CA LEU A 99 13.42 10.34 2.42
C LEU A 99 13.93 11.67 1.90
N ARG A 100 13.75 11.90 0.61
CA ARG A 100 13.77 13.21 -0.04
C ARG A 100 12.56 13.31 -0.96
N TYR A 101 12.12 14.53 -1.23
CA TYR A 101 11.07 14.78 -2.22
C TYR A 101 11.60 15.66 -3.34
N ASP A 102 11.80 15.08 -4.53
CA ASP A 102 12.21 15.76 -5.73
C ASP A 102 11.02 16.54 -6.31
N LEU A 103 11.06 17.87 -6.16
CA LEU A 103 10.01 18.79 -6.61
C LEU A 103 10.06 19.05 -8.13
N ALA A 104 11.15 18.69 -8.80
CA ALA A 104 11.28 18.85 -10.24
C ALA A 104 10.61 17.69 -10.99
N LEU A 105 10.64 16.50 -10.39
CA LEU A 105 10.06 15.29 -10.97
C LEU A 105 8.76 14.82 -10.29
N ASP A 106 8.38 15.45 -9.17
CA ASP A 106 7.25 15.03 -8.32
C ASP A 106 7.45 13.59 -7.80
N GLN A 107 8.65 13.29 -7.29
CA GLN A 107 9.08 11.94 -6.89
C GLN A 107 9.59 11.87 -5.45
N VAL A 108 9.14 10.87 -4.70
CA VAL A 108 9.69 10.57 -3.39
C VAL A 108 10.85 9.58 -3.55
N VAL A 109 11.99 9.94 -2.96
CA VAL A 109 13.25 9.20 -3.08
C VAL A 109 13.62 8.65 -1.73
N LEU A 110 13.81 7.34 -1.65
CA LEU A 110 14.30 6.66 -0.48
C LEU A 110 15.81 6.42 -0.60
N SER A 111 16.58 6.84 0.39
CA SER A 111 18.01 6.59 0.42
C SER A 111 18.31 5.25 1.11
N TYR A 112 19.31 4.51 0.62
CA TYR A 112 19.80 3.35 1.35
C TYR A 112 20.63 3.82 2.56
N PRO A 113 20.38 3.30 3.78
CA PRO A 113 21.21 3.63 4.93
C PRO A 113 22.69 3.32 4.67
N GLY A 114 23.54 4.34 4.78
CA GLY A 114 25.00 4.19 4.61
C GLY A 114 25.48 3.95 3.18
N GLN A 115 24.63 4.11 2.15
CA GLN A 115 25.02 3.94 0.75
C GLN A 115 24.63 5.16 -0.09
N ALA A 116 25.36 5.38 -1.19
CA ALA A 116 25.06 6.47 -2.13
C ALA A 116 23.85 6.17 -3.03
N ALA A 117 23.45 4.90 -3.15
CA ALA A 117 22.31 4.50 -3.94
C ALA A 117 20.99 4.99 -3.32
N ALA A 118 20.01 5.23 -4.18
CA ALA A 118 18.66 5.61 -3.77
C ALA A 118 17.62 4.98 -4.69
N VAL A 119 16.44 4.72 -4.16
CA VAL A 119 15.31 4.16 -4.88
C VAL A 119 14.28 5.26 -5.10
N GLN A 120 13.80 5.38 -6.34
CA GLN A 120 12.62 6.16 -6.65
C GLN A 120 11.39 5.33 -6.27
N LEU A 121 10.62 5.79 -5.29
CA LEU A 121 9.38 5.13 -4.92
C LEU A 121 8.34 5.33 -6.03
N VAL A 122 7.53 4.30 -6.27
CA VAL A 122 6.49 4.33 -7.31
C VAL A 122 5.34 5.22 -6.84
N PRO A 123 5.08 6.39 -7.46
CA PRO A 123 4.16 7.39 -6.93
C PRO A 123 2.75 6.86 -6.67
N GLU A 124 2.23 6.00 -7.55
CA GLU A 124 0.88 5.41 -7.46
C GLU A 124 0.68 4.55 -6.21
N LYS A 125 1.77 4.12 -5.61
CA LYS A 125 1.77 3.28 -4.41
C LYS A 125 1.99 4.12 -3.14
N ILE A 126 2.23 5.43 -3.25
CA ILE A 126 2.38 6.31 -2.08
C ILE A 126 1.03 6.95 -1.79
N ALA A 127 0.48 6.67 -0.61
CA ALA A 127 -0.73 7.35 -0.14
C ALA A 127 -0.37 8.68 0.55
N ALA A 128 0.64 8.65 1.41
CA ALA A 128 1.13 9.78 2.18
C ALA A 128 2.58 9.57 2.60
N PHE A 129 3.30 10.65 2.87
CA PHE A 129 4.62 10.62 3.48
C PHE A 129 4.88 11.89 4.30
N SER A 130 5.90 11.88 5.14
CA SER A 130 6.36 13.07 5.85
C SER A 130 7.83 13.35 5.59
N LEU A 131 8.21 14.61 5.77
CA LEU A 131 9.59 15.06 5.81
C LEU A 131 9.73 15.99 7.02
N GLY A 132 10.31 15.50 8.12
CA GLY A 132 10.29 16.23 9.38
C GLY A 132 8.86 16.53 9.85
N SER A 133 8.50 17.81 9.99
CA SER A 133 7.15 18.26 10.37
C SER A 133 6.16 18.34 9.21
N HIS A 134 6.62 18.23 7.96
CA HIS A 134 5.79 18.42 6.77
C HIS A 134 5.08 17.11 6.41
N GLN A 135 3.76 17.19 6.20
CA GLN A 135 2.92 16.03 5.91
C GLN A 135 2.35 16.13 4.50
N PHE A 136 2.63 15.15 3.67
CA PHE A 136 2.24 15.12 2.27
C PHE A 136 1.22 14.02 1.99
N VAL A 137 0.24 14.33 1.15
CA VAL A 137 -0.76 13.38 0.65
C VAL A 137 -0.75 13.36 -0.87
N ARG A 138 -0.95 12.18 -1.46
CA ARG A 138 -1.13 12.07 -2.91
C ARG A 138 -2.56 12.37 -3.29
N LEU A 139 -2.76 13.33 -4.18
CA LEU A 139 -4.07 13.62 -4.77
C LEU A 139 -4.08 13.22 -6.23
N LEU A 140 -5.22 12.70 -6.68
CA LEU A 140 -5.49 12.38 -8.06
C LEU A 140 -6.33 13.50 -8.67
N ALA A 141 -5.95 13.95 -9.85
CA ALA A 141 -6.83 14.76 -10.68
C ALA A 141 -8.04 13.89 -11.05
N ASP A 142 -9.21 14.29 -10.55
CA ASP A 142 -10.47 13.64 -10.85
C ASP A 142 -11.25 14.51 -11.84
N SER A 143 -11.48 13.96 -13.04
CA SER A 143 -12.24 14.61 -14.11
C SER A 143 -13.74 14.73 -13.81
N ALA A 144 -14.27 13.95 -12.86
CA ALA A 144 -15.66 14.00 -12.42
C ALA A 144 -15.90 15.06 -11.33
N THR A 145 -14.86 15.43 -10.57
CA THR A 145 -14.90 16.62 -9.69
C THR A 145 -14.51 17.86 -10.48
N LYS A 146 -14.99 19.04 -10.09
CA LYS A 146 -14.43 20.32 -10.57
C LYS A 146 -13.03 20.57 -9.99
N SER A 147 -12.14 19.57 -10.00
CA SER A 147 -10.78 19.69 -9.54
C SER A 147 -9.96 20.40 -10.61
N ALA A 148 -9.56 21.64 -10.33
CA ALA A 148 -8.55 22.33 -11.12
C ALA A 148 -7.12 21.89 -10.75
N ALA A 149 -6.99 21.07 -9.69
CA ALA A 149 -5.70 20.63 -9.18
C ALA A 149 -5.18 19.39 -9.93
N PRO A 150 -3.93 19.41 -10.40
CA PRO A 150 -3.29 18.27 -11.05
C PRO A 150 -2.99 17.13 -10.07
N THR A 151 -2.84 15.91 -10.60
CA THR A 151 -2.31 14.77 -9.82
C THR A 151 -0.92 15.09 -9.30
N GLY A 152 -0.64 14.73 -8.04
CA GLY A 152 0.68 14.92 -7.43
C GLY A 152 0.64 14.84 -5.91
N PHE A 153 1.74 15.20 -5.27
CA PHE A 153 1.81 15.32 -3.81
C PHE A 153 1.54 16.74 -3.35
N TYR A 154 0.81 16.85 -2.24
CA TYR A 154 0.39 18.09 -1.64
C TYR A 154 0.72 18.07 -0.17
N GLU A 155 1.37 19.11 0.34
CA GLU A 155 1.52 19.30 1.76
C GLU A 155 0.17 19.69 2.38
N VAL A 156 -0.15 19.12 3.53
CA VAL A 156 -1.29 19.50 4.35
C VAL A 156 -0.85 20.57 5.34
N LEU A 157 -1.13 21.84 5.01
CA LEU A 157 -0.80 22.98 5.88
C LEU A 157 -1.80 23.12 7.02
N LEU A 158 -3.09 22.91 6.74
CA LEU A 158 -4.15 22.93 7.73
C LEU A 158 -5.13 21.77 7.47
N PRO A 159 -5.23 20.79 8.37
CA PRO A 159 -6.20 19.70 8.24
C PRO A 159 -7.60 20.12 8.72
N GLY A 160 -8.64 19.53 8.14
CA GLY A 160 -10.03 19.75 8.56
C GLY A 160 -11.05 19.49 7.44
N PRO A 161 -12.36 19.69 7.72
CA PRO A 161 -13.41 19.59 6.70
C PRO A 161 -13.18 20.52 5.51
N VAL A 162 -12.55 21.66 5.79
CA VAL A 162 -11.88 22.51 4.80
C VAL A 162 -10.39 22.42 5.11
N SER A 163 -9.62 21.85 4.20
CA SER A 163 -8.15 21.74 4.34
C SER A 163 -7.45 22.79 3.50
N LEU A 164 -6.38 23.38 4.02
CA LEU A 164 -5.43 24.17 3.22
C LEU A 164 -4.26 23.28 2.82
N LEU A 165 -3.97 23.26 1.52
CA LEU A 165 -2.93 22.44 0.92
C LEU A 165 -1.95 23.31 0.14
N ALA A 166 -0.70 22.87 0.06
CA ALA A 166 0.31 23.46 -0.81
C ALA A 166 0.86 22.43 -1.78
N ARG A 167 1.06 22.83 -3.03
CA ARG A 167 1.83 22.07 -4.01
C ARG A 167 3.11 22.83 -4.33
N TYR A 168 4.24 22.15 -4.17
CA TYR A 168 5.55 22.69 -4.50
C TYR A 168 6.06 22.08 -5.79
N THR A 169 6.63 22.92 -6.64
CA THR A 169 7.26 22.47 -7.88
C THR A 169 8.58 23.20 -8.05
N LYS A 170 9.59 22.54 -8.63
CA LYS A 170 10.83 23.18 -9.04
C LYS A 170 11.05 23.05 -10.53
N ARG A 171 11.60 24.10 -11.13
CA ARG A 171 12.05 24.09 -12.53
C ARG A 171 13.46 24.65 -12.63
N VAL A 172 14.24 24.13 -13.58
CA VAL A 172 15.55 24.72 -13.89
C VAL A 172 15.33 25.93 -14.78
N ALA A 173 15.62 27.11 -14.24
CA ALA A 173 15.66 28.35 -15.00
C ALA A 173 17.03 28.49 -15.66
N GLN A 174 17.03 28.81 -16.95
CA GLN A 174 18.23 29.07 -17.73
C GLN A 174 18.34 30.58 -18.00
N THR A 175 19.44 31.18 -17.58
CA THR A 175 19.72 32.61 -17.84
C THR A 175 21.13 32.75 -18.39
N THR A 176 21.32 33.64 -19.36
CA THR A 176 22.65 34.00 -19.86
C THR A 176 23.11 35.27 -19.15
N VAL A 177 24.22 35.21 -18.42
CA VAL A 177 24.83 36.36 -17.76
C VAL A 177 26.24 36.53 -18.30
N GLN A 178 26.53 37.65 -18.97
CA GLN A 178 27.85 37.94 -19.53
C GLN A 178 28.43 36.78 -20.37
N GLN A 179 27.62 36.24 -21.30
CA GLN A 179 27.95 35.10 -22.16
C GLN A 179 28.13 33.74 -21.46
N ASN A 180 27.95 33.66 -20.13
CA ASN A 180 27.95 32.40 -19.39
C ASN A 180 26.52 31.89 -19.17
N LEU A 181 26.33 30.59 -19.39
CA LEU A 181 25.10 29.88 -19.08
C LEU A 181 24.96 29.68 -17.58
N ARG A 182 23.89 30.20 -16.98
CA ARG A 182 23.53 29.97 -15.58
C ARG A 182 22.26 29.13 -15.51
N LEU A 183 22.36 28.01 -14.79
CA LEU A 183 21.24 27.12 -14.48
C LEU A 183 20.92 27.20 -12.99
N GLU A 184 19.65 27.35 -12.65
CA GLU A 184 19.22 27.55 -11.26
C GLU A 184 17.85 26.90 -11.02
N PHE A 185 17.73 26.10 -9.96
CA PHE A 185 16.42 25.61 -9.54
C PHE A 185 15.60 26.74 -8.93
N ARG A 186 14.41 26.96 -9.47
CA ARG A 186 13.42 27.91 -8.94
C ARG A 186 12.18 27.18 -8.51
N GLN A 187 11.80 27.38 -7.26
CA GLN A 187 10.59 26.83 -6.69
C GLN A 187 9.37 27.69 -7.03
N THR A 188 8.21 27.07 -7.14
CA THR A 188 6.91 27.71 -7.26
C THR A 188 5.92 26.96 -6.38
N ASP A 189 5.20 27.72 -5.57
CA ASP A 189 4.31 27.22 -4.54
C ASP A 189 2.89 27.65 -4.91
N GLN A 190 1.98 26.69 -4.99
CA GLN A 190 0.58 26.94 -5.27
C GLN A 190 -0.26 26.44 -4.11
N LEU A 191 -1.08 27.32 -3.55
CA LEU A 191 -2.02 26.98 -2.50
C LEU A 191 -3.34 26.50 -3.09
N TYR A 192 -3.98 25.57 -2.37
CA TYR A 192 -5.28 25.01 -2.71
C TYR A 192 -6.15 24.89 -1.47
N VAL A 193 -7.44 25.15 -1.63
CA VAL A 193 -8.46 24.85 -0.62
C VAL A 193 -9.21 23.60 -1.04
N ARG A 194 -9.25 22.62 -0.13
CA ARG A 194 -9.99 21.37 -0.30
C ARG A 194 -11.22 21.36 0.60
N THR A 195 -12.38 21.19 0.01
CA THR A 195 -13.68 20.95 0.67
C THR A 195 -14.18 19.55 0.32
N PRO A 196 -15.28 19.03 0.91
CA PRO A 196 -15.82 17.73 0.55
C PRO A 196 -16.24 17.61 -0.93
N SER A 197 -16.52 18.73 -1.60
CA SER A 197 -17.04 18.76 -2.97
C SER A 197 -16.10 19.39 -3.99
N THR A 198 -15.01 20.02 -3.57
CA THR A 198 -14.19 20.87 -4.46
C THR A 198 -12.75 20.98 -3.98
N LEU A 199 -11.83 21.01 -4.95
CA LEU A 199 -10.42 21.34 -4.77
C LEU A 199 -10.06 22.47 -5.74
N ALA A 200 -9.81 23.66 -5.20
CA ALA A 200 -9.60 24.87 -6.00
C ALA A 200 -8.31 25.58 -5.60
N PRO A 201 -7.58 26.19 -6.56
CA PRO A 201 -6.43 27.03 -6.26
C PRO A 201 -6.85 28.28 -5.50
N VAL A 202 -5.91 28.82 -4.72
CA VAL A 202 -6.01 30.16 -4.12
C VAL A 202 -5.19 31.10 -4.99
N ASP A 203 -5.82 32.18 -5.47
CA ASP A 203 -5.20 33.25 -6.26
C ASP A 203 -4.57 34.34 -5.35
#